data_AF-A0A936BNL9-F1
#
_entry.id   AF-A0A936BNL9-F1
#
_cell.length_a   1.000
_cell.length_b   1.000
_cell.length_c   1.000
_cell.angle_alpha   90.00
_cell.angle_beta   90.00
_cell.angle_gamma   90.00
#
_symmetry.space_group_name_H-M   'P 1'
#
loop_
_entity.id
_entity.type
_entity.pdbx_description
1 polymer ?
#
loop_
_entity_poly.entity_id
_entity_poly.type
_entity_poly.pdbx_seq_one_letter_code
_entity_poly.pdbx_strand_id
1 'polypeptide(L)'
;MSSISKAFSAEIIKSKNTYALWLTFIGAAIIPFTIFITYAYNWELFIPKTGENPWKEIFIRSFNGITLFTPLFIILIIGLLFDVEHKSNSWKHIFVLPISKSSFFLSKYLFVFSLISIYFILFVLFTLANGCLLGVYKQQLNFLELNPCWIEIVIFLTKFFIGVLSIIAIHFWLSFRLKNLIVNFGIGLTGIAFAILLNGRGGLTVLLPYSYPIKMLNYSSNPSYFLEDYHIVSIFYFIVIFCMSYLNFTKSYNG
;
A
#
# COMPACT_ATOMS: atom_id res chain seq x y z
N MET A 1 -21.10 14.42 16.72
CA MET A 1 -19.90 14.03 15.93
C MET A 1 -18.71 13.95 16.87
N SER A 2 -18.03 12.79 16.94
CA SER A 2 -16.83 12.61 17.78
C SER A 2 -15.69 13.53 17.31
N SER A 3 -14.75 13.86 18.20
CA SER A 3 -13.58 14.67 17.85
C SER A 3 -12.77 14.05 16.69
N ILE A 4 -12.71 12.72 16.64
CA ILE A 4 -12.03 11.95 15.59
C ILE A 4 -12.71 12.14 14.23
N SER A 5 -14.05 12.09 14.15
CA SER A 5 -14.75 12.24 12.88
C SER A 5 -14.54 13.63 12.27
N LYS A 6 -14.53 14.67 13.11
CA LYS A 6 -14.24 16.05 12.67
C LYS A 6 -12.80 16.17 12.14
N ALA A 7 -11.83 15.59 12.86
CA ALA A 7 -10.44 15.60 12.45
C ALA A 7 -10.22 14.82 11.14
N PHE A 8 -10.89 13.69 10.95
CA PHE A 8 -10.85 12.92 9.70
C PHE A 8 -11.43 13.70 8.51
N SER A 9 -12.58 14.36 8.69
CA SER A 9 -13.14 15.22 7.63
C SER A 9 -12.20 16.36 7.25
N ALA A 10 -11.48 16.92 8.22
CA ALA A 10 -10.46 17.94 7.94
C ALA A 10 -9.31 17.39 7.09
N GLU A 11 -8.85 16.15 7.35
CA GLU A 11 -7.83 15.49 6.53
C GLU A 11 -8.30 15.27 5.08
N ILE A 12 -9.56 14.88 4.86
CA ILE A 12 -10.13 14.77 3.51
C ILE A 12 -10.07 16.11 2.78
N ILE A 13 -10.49 17.21 3.43
CA ILE A 13 -10.51 18.54 2.83
C ILE A 13 -9.08 18.98 2.46
N LYS A 14 -8.11 18.78 3.35
CA LYS A 14 -6.69 19.06 3.05
C LYS A 14 -6.18 18.25 1.87
N SER A 15 -6.50 16.95 1.84
CA SER A 15 -6.02 16.04 0.79
C SER A 15 -6.56 16.36 -0.60
N LYS A 16 -7.75 16.98 -0.71
CA LYS A 16 -8.35 17.40 -1.99
C LYS A 16 -7.50 18.43 -2.73
N ASN A 17 -6.83 19.31 -1.96
CA ASN A 17 -5.93 20.32 -2.50
C ASN A 17 -4.48 19.82 -2.57
N THR A 18 -4.27 18.51 -2.35
CA THR A 18 -2.95 17.87 -2.39
C THR A 18 -2.91 16.85 -3.54
N TYR A 19 -1.72 16.56 -4.07
CA TYR A 19 -1.53 15.49 -5.05
C TYR A 19 -1.76 14.07 -4.51
N ALA A 20 -2.10 13.92 -3.22
CA ALA A 20 -2.27 12.62 -2.56
C ALA A 20 -3.39 11.75 -3.20
N LEU A 21 -4.55 12.35 -3.51
CA LEU A 21 -5.65 11.61 -4.15
C LEU A 21 -5.30 11.21 -5.60
N TRP A 22 -4.71 12.13 -6.36
CA TRP A 22 -4.22 11.85 -7.71
C TRP A 22 -3.14 10.77 -7.72
N LEU A 23 -2.19 10.81 -6.77
CA LEU A 23 -1.16 9.79 -6.62
C LEU A 23 -1.75 8.42 -6.28
N THR A 24 -2.81 8.37 -5.46
CA THR A 24 -3.51 7.12 -5.13
C THR A 24 -4.14 6.51 -6.37
N PHE A 25 -4.82 7.32 -7.19
CA PHE A 25 -5.45 6.87 -8.43
C PHE A 25 -4.41 6.44 -9.47
N ILE A 26 -3.43 7.29 -9.77
CA ILE A 26 -2.38 7.02 -10.75
C ILE A 26 -1.54 5.82 -10.28
N GLY A 27 -1.14 5.79 -9.01
CA GLY A 27 -0.37 4.70 -8.43
C GLY A 27 -1.07 3.35 -8.57
N ALA A 28 -2.38 3.31 -8.33
CA ALA A 28 -3.16 2.08 -8.48
C ALA A 28 -3.32 1.65 -9.95
N ALA A 29 -3.27 2.59 -10.89
CA ALA A 29 -3.43 2.34 -12.33
C ALA A 29 -2.14 1.87 -13.02
N ILE A 30 -0.96 2.25 -12.54
CA ILE A 30 0.34 1.96 -13.20
C ILE A 30 0.48 0.47 -13.52
N ILE A 31 0.35 -0.41 -12.52
CA ILE A 31 0.56 -1.85 -12.72
C ILE A 31 -0.49 -2.46 -13.66
N PRO A 32 -1.81 -2.31 -13.41
CA PRO A 32 -2.82 -2.80 -14.33
C PRO A 32 -2.61 -2.29 -15.77
N PHE A 33 -2.26 -1.03 -15.95
CA PHE A 33 -2.01 -0.44 -17.27
C PHE A 33 -0.82 -1.05 -17.99
N THR A 34 0.31 -1.27 -17.30
CA THR A 34 1.48 -1.96 -17.89
C THR A 34 1.15 -3.39 -18.32
N ILE A 35 0.32 -4.09 -17.54
CA ILE A 35 -0.12 -5.45 -17.87
C ILE A 35 -1.08 -5.43 -19.05
N PHE A 36 -2.00 -4.47 -19.10
CA PHE A 36 -2.91 -4.30 -20.24
C PHE A 36 -2.13 -4.09 -21.55
N ILE A 37 -1.14 -3.22 -21.55
CA ILE A 37 -0.24 -3.01 -22.71
C ILE A 37 0.43 -4.34 -23.10
N THR A 38 0.99 -5.05 -22.12
CA THR A 38 1.70 -6.31 -22.37
C THR A 38 0.78 -7.35 -23.02
N TYR A 39 -0.44 -7.50 -22.51
CA TYR A 39 -1.44 -8.41 -23.07
C TYR A 39 -1.93 -7.95 -24.44
N ALA A 40 -2.12 -6.65 -24.68
CA ALA A 40 -2.58 -6.14 -25.96
C ALA A 40 -1.57 -6.38 -27.09
N TYR A 41 -0.26 -6.19 -26.83
CA TYR A 41 0.79 -6.42 -27.82
C TYR A 41 1.13 -7.90 -28.03
N ASN A 42 1.17 -8.69 -26.96
CA ASN A 42 1.62 -10.08 -27.00
C ASN A 42 0.48 -11.08 -26.73
N TRP A 43 -0.74 -10.75 -27.17
CA TRP A 43 -1.96 -11.50 -26.85
C TRP A 43 -1.87 -13.01 -27.20
N GLU A 44 -1.17 -13.36 -28.28
CA GLU A 44 -0.96 -14.75 -28.71
C GLU A 44 -0.25 -15.61 -27.66
N LEU A 45 0.63 -15.01 -26.85
CA LEU A 45 1.35 -15.70 -25.78
C LEU A 45 0.49 -15.95 -24.54
N PHE A 46 -0.66 -15.29 -24.44
CA PHE A 46 -1.54 -15.32 -23.27
C PHE A 46 -2.89 -15.99 -23.54
N ILE A 47 -2.99 -16.72 -24.65
CA ILE A 47 -4.15 -17.59 -24.90
C ILE A 47 -4.12 -18.69 -23.84
N PRO A 48 -5.16 -18.80 -22.98
CA PRO A 48 -5.17 -19.80 -21.92
C PRO A 48 -5.19 -21.20 -22.52
N LYS A 49 -4.48 -22.13 -21.90
CA LYS A 49 -4.59 -23.54 -22.26
C LYS A 49 -6.00 -24.04 -21.94
N THR A 50 -6.43 -25.10 -22.62
CA THR A 50 -7.73 -25.74 -22.39
C THR A 50 -7.93 -26.06 -20.90
N GLY A 51 -8.93 -25.42 -20.27
CA GLY A 51 -9.27 -25.63 -18.86
C GLY A 51 -8.57 -24.70 -17.86
N GLU A 52 -7.66 -23.82 -18.30
CA GLU A 52 -7.03 -22.82 -17.43
C GLU A 52 -7.87 -21.54 -17.34
N ASN A 53 -7.93 -20.95 -16.13
CA ASN A 53 -8.64 -19.70 -15.91
C ASN A 53 -7.70 -18.49 -16.19
N PRO A 54 -7.97 -17.66 -17.22
CA PRO A 54 -7.12 -16.54 -17.60
C PRO A 54 -7.03 -15.47 -16.52
N TRP A 55 -8.06 -15.36 -15.66
CA TRP A 55 -8.04 -14.46 -14.52
C TRP A 55 -6.94 -14.79 -13.52
N LYS A 56 -6.61 -16.07 -13.34
CA LYS A 56 -5.55 -16.47 -12.41
C LYS A 56 -4.20 -15.90 -12.83
N GLU A 57 -3.88 -15.98 -14.11
CA GLU A 57 -2.59 -15.51 -14.63
C GLU A 57 -2.48 -13.99 -14.58
N ILE A 58 -3.51 -13.25 -15.01
CA ILE A 58 -3.48 -11.79 -14.98
C ILE A 58 -3.35 -11.28 -13.54
N PHE A 59 -4.04 -11.90 -12.57
CA PHE A 59 -3.92 -11.52 -11.16
C PHE A 59 -2.56 -11.88 -10.57
N ILE A 60 -1.97 -13.05 -10.88
CA ILE A 60 -0.61 -13.39 -10.42
C ILE A 60 0.40 -12.36 -10.94
N ARG A 61 0.32 -11.97 -12.22
CA ARG A 61 1.18 -10.94 -12.81
C ARG A 61 0.96 -9.58 -12.16
N SER A 62 -0.31 -9.19 -11.93
CA SER A 62 -0.66 -7.94 -11.24
C SER A 62 -0.17 -7.94 -9.78
N PHE A 63 -0.30 -9.05 -9.07
CA PHE A 63 0.20 -9.23 -7.71
C PHE A 63 1.72 -9.12 -7.63
N ASN A 64 2.44 -9.68 -8.60
CA ASN A 64 3.88 -9.50 -8.71
C ASN A 64 4.29 -8.06 -9.02
N GLY A 65 3.49 -7.31 -9.76
CA GLY A 65 3.75 -5.89 -9.99
C GLY A 65 3.54 -5.04 -8.73
N ILE A 66 2.42 -5.25 -8.02
CA ILE A 66 2.05 -4.43 -6.85
C ILE A 66 2.97 -4.67 -5.64
N THR A 67 3.62 -5.84 -5.52
CA THR A 67 4.55 -6.15 -4.42
C THR A 67 5.72 -5.18 -4.35
N LEU A 68 6.23 -4.73 -5.51
CA LEU A 68 7.37 -3.82 -5.60
C LEU A 68 6.94 -2.35 -5.56
N PHE A 69 5.79 -2.02 -6.15
CA PHE A 69 5.31 -0.64 -6.23
C PHE A 69 4.62 -0.14 -4.95
N THR A 70 3.96 -1.01 -4.19
CA THR A 70 3.20 -0.58 -3.00
C THR A 70 4.09 0.05 -1.91
N PRO A 71 5.26 -0.51 -1.57
CA PRO A 71 6.14 0.11 -0.58
C PRO A 71 6.51 1.54 -0.97
N LEU A 72 6.86 1.75 -2.25
CA LEU A 72 7.16 3.07 -2.81
C LEU A 72 5.97 4.03 -2.67
N PHE A 73 4.77 3.55 -3.02
CA PHE A 73 3.53 4.31 -2.86
C PHE A 73 3.29 4.72 -1.40
N ILE A 74 3.44 3.79 -0.45
CA ILE A 74 3.25 4.05 0.98
C ILE A 74 4.23 5.12 1.49
N ILE A 75 5.51 5.02 1.11
CA ILE A 75 6.54 5.99 1.49
C ILE A 75 6.17 7.39 0.99
N LEU A 76 5.78 7.49 -0.28
CA LEU A 76 5.42 8.75 -0.93
C LEU A 76 4.14 9.35 -0.37
N ILE A 77 3.08 8.56 -0.21
CA ILE A 77 1.78 9.08 0.24
C ILE A 77 1.87 9.60 1.67
N ILE A 78 2.54 8.87 2.57
CA ILE A 78 2.77 9.33 3.94
C ILE A 78 3.65 10.58 3.92
N GLY A 79 4.76 10.57 3.18
CA GLY A 79 5.64 11.73 3.06
C GLY A 79 4.90 12.99 2.59
N LEU A 80 4.08 12.88 1.53
CA LEU A 80 3.32 14.01 0.98
C LEU A 80 2.31 14.58 1.97
N LEU A 81 1.60 13.72 2.70
CA LEU A 81 0.61 14.15 3.70
C LEU A 81 1.27 14.96 4.83
N PHE A 82 2.46 14.54 5.26
CA PHE A 82 3.23 15.25 6.29
C PHE A 82 3.93 16.50 5.77
N ASP A 83 4.42 16.47 4.53
CA ASP A 83 5.08 17.62 3.88
C ASP A 83 4.15 18.83 3.79
N VAL A 84 2.86 18.62 3.50
CA VAL A 84 1.84 19.69 3.55
C VAL A 84 1.78 20.34 4.92
N GLU A 85 1.86 19.56 6.00
CA GLU A 85 1.78 20.07 7.38
C GLU A 85 3.05 20.79 7.83
N HIS A 86 4.20 20.28 7.41
CA HIS A 86 5.50 20.90 7.67
C HIS A 86 5.61 22.24 6.94
N LYS A 87 5.24 22.31 5.66
CA LYS A 87 5.30 23.55 4.86
C LYS A 87 4.35 24.62 5.33
N SER A 88 3.17 24.23 5.81
CA SER A 88 2.16 25.18 6.32
C SER A 88 2.35 25.55 7.79
N ASN A 89 3.37 25.04 8.48
CA ASN A 89 3.53 25.16 9.94
C ASN A 89 2.23 24.83 10.71
N SER A 90 1.41 23.94 10.16
CA SER A 90 0.05 23.66 10.66
C SER A 90 0.05 23.11 12.08
N TRP A 91 1.16 22.49 12.50
CA TRP A 91 1.33 21.93 13.85
C TRP A 91 0.99 22.94 14.95
N LYS A 92 1.45 24.20 14.82
CA LYS A 92 1.18 25.24 15.82
C LYS A 92 -0.31 25.60 15.88
N HIS A 93 -0.96 25.68 14.74
CA HIS A 93 -2.40 25.97 14.66
C HIS A 93 -3.25 24.81 15.20
N ILE A 94 -2.85 23.56 14.93
CA ILE A 94 -3.56 22.36 15.40
C ILE A 94 -3.55 22.27 16.93
N PHE A 95 -2.47 22.69 17.59
CA PHE A 95 -2.39 22.64 19.06
C PHE A 95 -3.19 23.73 19.78
N VAL A 96 -3.65 24.76 19.06
CA VAL A 96 -4.53 25.80 19.63
C VAL A 96 -6.02 25.41 19.49
N LEU A 97 -6.34 24.48 18.57
CA LEU A 97 -7.70 23.99 18.41
C LEU A 97 -8.11 23.13 19.62
N PRO A 98 -9.41 23.12 20.01
CA PRO A 98 -9.94 22.30 21.11
C PRO A 98 -10.10 20.82 20.69
N ILE A 99 -9.07 20.25 20.06
CA ILE A 99 -9.00 18.88 19.59
C ILE A 99 -7.85 18.20 20.33
N SER A 100 -8.11 17.03 20.93
CA SER A 100 -7.05 16.29 21.61
C SER A 100 -5.96 15.85 20.62
N LYS A 101 -4.69 15.90 21.05
CA LYS A 101 -3.55 15.39 20.27
C LYS A 101 -3.77 13.92 19.84
N SER A 102 -4.36 13.11 20.73
CA SER A 102 -4.69 11.72 20.46
C SER A 102 -5.72 11.56 19.34
N SER A 103 -6.79 12.35 19.33
CA SER A 103 -7.80 12.30 18.27
C SER A 103 -7.20 12.67 16.91
N PHE A 104 -6.33 13.68 16.86
CA PHE A 104 -5.64 14.08 15.64
C PHE A 104 -4.69 12.99 15.11
N PHE A 105 -3.88 12.40 15.99
CA PHE A 105 -2.95 11.33 15.61
C PHE A 105 -3.71 10.14 15.01
N LEU A 106 -4.75 9.68 15.70
CA LEU A 106 -5.57 8.56 15.26
C LEU A 106 -6.31 8.87 13.96
N SER A 107 -6.88 10.07 13.80
CA SER A 107 -7.58 10.44 12.57
C SER A 107 -6.63 10.45 11.36
N LYS A 108 -5.40 10.95 11.53
CA LYS A 108 -4.41 10.96 10.45
C LYS A 108 -3.94 9.56 10.09
N TYR A 109 -3.73 8.70 11.09
CA TYR A 109 -3.37 7.31 10.87
C TYR A 109 -4.49 6.56 10.13
N LEU A 110 -5.76 6.74 10.55
CA LEU A 110 -6.93 6.19 9.87
C LEU A 110 -7.06 6.72 8.44
N PHE A 111 -6.72 7.99 8.21
CA PHE A 111 -6.74 8.58 6.88
C PHE A 111 -5.71 7.91 5.94
N VAL A 112 -4.47 7.70 6.42
CA VAL A 112 -3.46 6.93 5.68
C VAL A 112 -3.95 5.52 5.36
N PHE A 113 -4.52 4.82 6.33
CA PHE A 113 -5.11 3.50 6.09
C PHE A 113 -6.23 3.51 5.06
N SER A 114 -7.10 4.51 5.09
CA SER A 114 -8.18 4.64 4.12
C SER A 114 -7.65 4.84 2.71
N LEU A 115 -6.61 5.67 2.52
CA LEU A 115 -5.99 5.87 1.21
C LEU A 115 -5.33 4.60 0.67
N ILE A 116 -4.64 3.84 1.52
CA ILE A 116 -4.01 2.58 1.12
C ILE A 116 -5.08 1.52 0.80
N SER A 117 -6.19 1.51 1.53
CA SER A 117 -7.32 0.61 1.24
C SER A 117 -7.98 0.97 -0.09
N ILE A 118 -8.18 2.26 -0.35
CA ILE A 118 -8.70 2.77 -1.64
C ILE A 118 -7.73 2.42 -2.78
N TYR A 119 -6.42 2.56 -2.57
CA TYR A 119 -5.39 2.14 -3.53
C TYR A 119 -5.55 0.67 -3.94
N PHE A 120 -5.73 -0.24 -2.98
CA PHE A 120 -5.94 -1.67 -3.28
C PHE A 120 -7.27 -1.94 -3.99
N ILE A 121 -8.34 -1.27 -3.59
CA ILE A 121 -9.65 -1.41 -4.25
C ILE A 121 -9.55 -0.94 -5.71
N LEU A 122 -8.96 0.23 -5.95
CA LEU A 122 -8.75 0.76 -7.30
C LEU A 122 -7.88 -0.17 -8.15
N PHE A 123 -6.81 -0.73 -7.57
CA PHE A 123 -5.96 -1.70 -8.26
C PHE A 123 -6.74 -2.94 -8.74
N VAL A 124 -7.60 -3.50 -7.89
CA VAL A 124 -8.46 -4.63 -8.27
C VAL A 124 -9.43 -4.21 -9.37
N LEU A 125 -10.11 -3.06 -9.20
CA LEU A 125 -11.08 -2.55 -10.18
C LEU A 125 -10.44 -2.31 -11.55
N PHE A 126 -9.24 -1.73 -11.60
CA PHE A 126 -8.51 -1.52 -12.86
C PHE A 126 -8.04 -2.84 -13.47
N THR A 127 -7.60 -3.80 -12.66
CA THR A 127 -7.22 -5.14 -13.17
C THR A 127 -8.44 -5.85 -13.78
N LEU A 128 -9.60 -5.77 -13.13
CA LEU A 128 -10.86 -6.33 -13.63
C LEU A 128 -11.30 -5.64 -14.92
N ALA A 129 -11.28 -4.29 -14.94
CA ALA A 129 -11.61 -3.52 -16.13
C ALA A 129 -10.70 -3.90 -17.31
N ASN A 130 -9.41 -4.08 -17.07
CA ASN A 130 -8.47 -4.50 -18.09
C ASN A 130 -8.74 -5.91 -18.60
N GLY A 131 -9.04 -6.88 -17.72
CA GLY A 131 -9.43 -8.22 -18.15
C GLY A 131 -10.70 -8.22 -19.01
N CYS A 132 -11.72 -7.44 -18.64
CA CYS A 132 -12.93 -7.28 -19.44
C CYS A 132 -12.65 -6.63 -20.80
N LEU A 133 -11.87 -5.54 -20.83
CA LEU A 133 -11.49 -4.86 -22.07
C LEU A 133 -10.69 -5.77 -23.01
N LEU A 134 -9.76 -6.57 -22.47
CA LEU A 134 -9.00 -7.55 -23.23
C LEU A 134 -9.89 -8.67 -23.78
N GLY A 135 -10.87 -9.14 -23.02
CA GLY A 135 -11.85 -10.13 -23.48
C GLY A 135 -12.74 -9.62 -24.61
N VAL A 136 -13.09 -8.32 -24.60
CA VAL A 136 -13.81 -7.67 -25.72
C VAL A 136 -12.89 -7.50 -26.93
N TYR A 137 -11.63 -7.13 -26.72
CA TYR A 137 -10.66 -6.93 -27.79
C TYR A 137 -10.25 -8.23 -28.49
N LYS A 138 -10.05 -9.31 -27.72
CA LYS A 138 -9.67 -10.65 -28.19
C LYS A 138 -10.47 -11.71 -27.44
N GLN A 139 -11.48 -12.25 -28.09
CA GLN A 139 -12.32 -13.32 -27.54
C GLN A 139 -11.50 -14.58 -27.19
N GLN A 140 -10.40 -14.85 -27.90
CA GLN A 140 -9.51 -16.00 -27.65
C GLN A 140 -8.85 -16.00 -26.27
N LEU A 141 -8.89 -14.87 -25.54
CA LEU A 141 -8.37 -14.78 -24.18
C LEU A 141 -9.36 -15.32 -23.13
N ASN A 142 -10.60 -15.63 -23.50
CA ASN A 142 -11.65 -16.24 -22.67
C ASN A 142 -11.96 -15.52 -21.34
N PHE A 143 -11.59 -14.24 -21.19
CA PHE A 143 -11.86 -13.47 -19.96
C PHE A 143 -13.35 -13.26 -19.67
N LEU A 144 -14.20 -13.23 -20.69
CA LEU A 144 -15.64 -13.00 -20.53
C LEU A 144 -16.42 -14.29 -20.19
N GLU A 145 -15.82 -15.46 -20.43
CA GLU A 145 -16.48 -16.76 -20.20
C GLU A 145 -16.27 -17.29 -18.78
N LEU A 146 -15.17 -16.86 -18.14
CA LEU A 146 -14.75 -17.33 -16.82
C LEU A 146 -14.78 -16.17 -15.82
N ASN A 147 -14.88 -16.52 -14.54
CA ASN A 147 -14.89 -15.55 -13.44
C ASN A 147 -13.57 -15.55 -12.66
N PRO A 148 -13.16 -14.40 -12.10
CA PRO A 148 -12.00 -14.34 -11.22
C PRO A 148 -12.25 -15.08 -9.90
N CYS A 149 -11.19 -15.66 -9.34
CA CYS A 149 -11.22 -16.32 -8.05
C CYS A 149 -11.20 -15.30 -6.89
N TRP A 150 -12.37 -14.80 -6.49
CA TRP A 150 -12.50 -13.74 -5.49
C TRP A 150 -11.84 -14.06 -4.15
N ILE A 151 -11.90 -15.33 -3.71
CA ILE A 151 -11.32 -15.76 -2.43
C ILE A 151 -9.80 -15.57 -2.43
N GLU A 152 -9.11 -15.92 -3.53
CA GLU A 152 -7.65 -15.77 -3.65
C GLU A 152 -7.24 -14.30 -3.65
N ILE A 153 -8.02 -13.44 -4.32
CA ILE A 153 -7.78 -11.99 -4.36
C ILE A 153 -7.88 -11.39 -2.96
N VAL A 154 -8.96 -11.70 -2.22
CA VAL A 154 -9.16 -11.18 -0.87
C VAL A 154 -8.09 -11.69 0.09
N ILE A 155 -7.73 -12.97 0.01
CA ILE A 155 -6.67 -13.56 0.84
C ILE A 155 -5.34 -12.86 0.56
N PHE A 156 -4.95 -12.72 -0.72
CA PHE A 156 -3.72 -12.05 -1.10
C PHE A 156 -3.68 -10.62 -0.57
N LEU A 157 -4.72 -9.81 -0.82
CA LEU A 157 -4.77 -8.42 -0.38
C LEU A 157 -4.72 -8.28 1.13
N THR A 158 -5.40 -9.17 1.86
CA THR A 158 -5.39 -9.15 3.33
C THR A 158 -3.99 -9.45 3.86
N LYS A 159 -3.34 -10.52 3.37
CA LYS A 159 -1.96 -10.87 3.74
C LYS A 159 -0.97 -9.77 3.37
N PHE A 160 -1.12 -9.23 2.16
CA PHE A 160 -0.25 -8.18 1.65
C PHE A 160 -0.40 -6.88 2.44
N PHE A 161 -1.63 -6.51 2.82
CA PHE A 161 -1.90 -5.38 3.71
C PHE A 161 -1.20 -5.56 5.06
N ILE A 162 -1.28 -6.76 5.65
CA ILE A 162 -0.58 -7.10 6.90
C ILE A 162 0.94 -7.00 6.71
N GLY A 163 1.47 -7.48 5.58
CA GLY A 163 2.89 -7.40 5.24
C GLY A 163 3.43 -5.97 5.19
N VAL A 164 2.63 -5.01 4.70
CA VAL A 164 3.05 -3.59 4.60
C VAL A 164 2.81 -2.76 5.86
N LEU A 165 2.13 -3.28 6.89
CA LEU A 165 1.84 -2.55 8.13
C LEU A 165 3.10 -1.96 8.79
N SER A 166 4.17 -2.76 8.84
CA SER A 166 5.46 -2.34 9.39
C SER A 166 6.04 -1.12 8.65
N ILE A 167 5.95 -1.09 7.31
CA ILE A 167 6.40 0.04 6.48
C ILE A 167 5.56 1.29 6.75
N ILE A 168 4.23 1.14 6.88
CA ILE A 168 3.32 2.23 7.23
C ILE A 168 3.75 2.84 8.57
N ALA A 169 3.95 2.02 9.60
CA ALA A 169 4.33 2.50 10.93
C ALA A 169 5.68 3.23 10.94
N ILE A 170 6.69 2.67 10.27
CA ILE A 170 8.02 3.27 10.16
C ILE A 170 7.94 4.65 9.50
N HIS A 171 7.32 4.74 8.32
CA HIS A 171 7.28 5.99 7.57
C HIS A 171 6.37 7.03 8.22
N PHE A 172 5.29 6.60 8.90
CA PHE A 172 4.46 7.51 9.69
C PHE A 172 5.28 8.13 10.83
N TRP A 173 6.02 7.31 11.58
CA TRP A 173 6.88 7.77 12.67
C TRP A 173 8.02 8.67 12.19
N LEU A 174 8.70 8.29 11.09
CA LEU A 174 9.75 9.09 10.47
C LEU A 174 9.22 10.44 9.98
N SER A 175 8.05 10.47 9.35
CA SER A 175 7.50 11.68 8.74
C SER A 175 7.09 12.74 9.76
N PHE A 176 6.78 12.38 11.01
CA PHE A 176 6.64 13.37 12.09
C PHE A 176 7.95 14.09 12.41
N ARG A 177 9.09 13.40 12.31
CA ARG A 177 10.40 13.91 12.74
C ARG A 177 11.13 14.61 11.61
N LEU A 178 11.03 14.05 10.41
CA LEU A 178 11.69 14.55 9.23
C LEU A 178 10.80 15.61 8.57
N LYS A 179 11.21 16.87 8.67
CA LYS A 179 10.56 18.01 7.99
C LYS A 179 10.85 18.05 6.48
N ASN A 180 11.51 17.01 5.94
CA ASN A 180 11.95 16.95 4.55
C ASN A 180 11.46 15.65 3.89
N LEU A 181 10.56 15.80 2.91
CA LEU A 181 10.03 14.73 2.08
C LEU A 181 11.13 13.85 1.47
N ILE A 182 12.19 14.47 0.94
CA ILE A 182 13.26 13.80 0.20
C ILE A 182 14.04 12.86 1.12
N VAL A 183 14.26 13.24 2.38
CA VAL A 183 14.96 12.40 3.36
C VAL A 183 14.13 11.17 3.72
N ASN A 184 12.82 11.36 4.00
CA ASN A 184 11.91 10.24 4.26
C ASN A 184 11.85 9.27 3.07
N PHE A 185 11.80 9.81 1.85
CA PHE A 185 11.80 9.02 0.63
C PHE A 185 13.11 8.26 0.41
N GLY A 186 14.26 8.92 0.62
CA GLY A 186 15.58 8.30 0.50
C GLY A 186 15.81 7.15 1.47
N ILE A 187 15.35 7.27 2.72
CA ILE A 187 15.39 6.17 3.71
C ILE A 187 14.56 4.98 3.21
N GLY A 188 13.35 5.25 2.72
CA GLY A 188 12.47 4.21 2.20
C GLY A 188 13.05 3.49 0.98
N LEU A 189 13.58 4.22 0.01
CA LEU A 189 14.26 3.65 -1.17
C LEU A 189 15.46 2.81 -0.78
N THR A 190 16.27 3.28 0.17
CA THR A 190 17.43 2.53 0.67
C THR A 190 16.97 1.22 1.33
N GLY A 191 15.93 1.27 2.15
CA GLY A 191 15.32 0.09 2.76
C GLY A 191 14.82 -0.93 1.73
N ILE A 192 14.15 -0.48 0.68
CA ILE A 192 13.70 -1.34 -0.43
C ILE A 192 14.90 -1.93 -1.17
N ALA A 193 15.93 -1.14 -1.49
CA ALA A 193 17.12 -1.61 -2.19
C ALA A 193 17.84 -2.71 -1.38
N PHE A 194 18.03 -2.50 -0.07
CA PHE A 194 18.58 -3.54 0.81
C PHE A 194 17.70 -4.79 0.87
N ALA A 195 16.38 -4.63 0.89
CA ALA A 195 15.46 -5.75 0.89
C ALA A 195 15.58 -6.62 -0.38
N ILE A 196 15.75 -5.98 -1.55
CA ILE A 196 15.97 -6.67 -2.83
C ILE A 196 17.33 -7.39 -2.82
N LEU A 197 18.40 -6.71 -2.39
CA LEU A 197 19.75 -7.28 -2.37
C LEU A 197 19.90 -8.49 -1.44
N LEU A 198 19.16 -8.48 -0.33
CA LEU A 198 19.17 -9.56 0.66
C LEU A 198 18.18 -10.67 0.34
N ASN A 199 17.31 -10.49 -0.65
CA ASN A 199 16.36 -11.52 -1.06
C ASN A 199 17.14 -12.80 -1.47
N GLY A 200 16.70 -13.96 -0.97
CA GLY A 200 17.36 -15.24 -1.18
C GLY A 200 18.58 -15.54 -0.28
N ARG A 201 19.04 -14.61 0.58
CA ARG A 201 20.26 -14.79 1.41
C ARG A 201 20.05 -15.29 2.84
N GLY A 202 18.87 -15.84 3.19
CA GLY A 202 18.61 -16.61 4.42
C GLY A 202 18.72 -15.86 5.77
N GLY A 203 17.70 -15.94 6.62
CA GLY A 203 17.70 -15.46 8.01
C GLY A 203 17.41 -13.95 8.21
N LEU A 204 18.26 -13.07 7.69
CA LEU A 204 18.16 -11.62 7.94
C LEU A 204 16.94 -10.94 7.32
N THR A 205 16.39 -11.52 6.24
CA THR A 205 15.20 -10.97 5.57
C THR A 205 13.92 -11.11 6.38
N VAL A 206 13.86 -11.97 7.40
CA VAL A 206 12.65 -12.04 8.26
C VAL A 206 12.52 -10.81 9.15
N LEU A 207 13.64 -10.16 9.48
CA LEU A 207 13.67 -8.99 10.36
C LEU A 207 13.53 -7.66 9.61
N LEU A 208 13.70 -7.65 8.29
CA LEU A 208 13.71 -6.42 7.50
C LEU A 208 12.32 -6.09 6.95
N PRO A 209 11.64 -5.02 7.44
CA PRO A 209 10.25 -4.71 7.09
C PRO A 209 9.98 -4.55 5.58
N TYR A 210 10.92 -3.92 4.87
CA TYR A 210 10.84 -3.69 3.43
C TYR A 210 10.92 -4.96 2.58
N SER A 211 11.28 -6.11 3.17
CA SER A 211 11.38 -7.38 2.45
C SER A 211 10.07 -8.18 2.44
N TYR A 212 9.11 -7.87 3.31
CA TYR A 212 7.86 -8.63 3.39
C TYR A 212 7.03 -8.56 2.10
N PRO A 213 6.89 -7.40 1.45
CA PRO A 213 6.23 -7.31 0.15
C PRO A 213 6.94 -8.16 -0.91
N ILE A 214 8.27 -8.18 -0.89
CA ILE A 214 9.11 -8.94 -1.82
C ILE A 214 8.96 -10.45 -1.60
N LYS A 215 8.80 -10.90 -0.36
CA LYS A 215 8.54 -12.32 -0.04
C LYS A 215 7.21 -12.83 -0.58
N MET A 216 6.29 -11.93 -0.92
CA MET A 216 5.01 -12.26 -1.56
C MET A 216 5.10 -12.27 -3.10
N LEU A 217 6.30 -12.12 -3.69
CA LEU A 217 6.51 -12.42 -5.10
C LEU A 217 6.21 -13.89 -5.38
N ASN A 218 5.50 -14.15 -6.48
CA ASN A 218 4.99 -15.46 -6.87
C ASN A 218 4.16 -16.11 -5.75
N TYR A 219 3.37 -15.30 -5.04
CA TYR A 219 2.50 -15.78 -3.97
C TYR A 219 1.66 -16.95 -4.44
N SER A 220 1.73 -18.04 -3.68
CA SER A 220 0.85 -19.19 -3.79
C SER A 220 0.19 -19.41 -2.44
N SER A 221 -1.08 -19.80 -2.46
CA SER A 221 -1.82 -20.06 -1.22
C SER A 221 -1.27 -21.31 -0.54
N ASN A 222 -0.58 -21.12 0.59
CA ASN A 222 -0.19 -22.23 1.46
C ASN A 222 -1.42 -22.75 2.24
N PRO A 223 -1.74 -24.05 2.16
CA PRO A 223 -2.90 -24.62 2.84
C PRO A 223 -2.70 -24.83 4.36
N SER A 224 -1.46 -24.80 4.83
CA SER A 224 -1.09 -25.11 6.22
C SER A 224 -1.30 -23.94 7.18
N TYR A 225 -0.99 -22.71 6.76
CA TYR A 225 -1.07 -21.54 7.64
C TYR A 225 -1.58 -20.30 6.89
N PHE A 226 -2.47 -19.54 7.54
CA PHE A 226 -2.95 -18.26 7.00
C PHE A 226 -1.86 -17.18 7.10
N LEU A 227 -1.20 -17.03 8.25
CA LEU A 227 -0.09 -16.09 8.45
C LEU A 227 1.24 -16.83 8.47
N GLU A 228 2.20 -16.30 7.71
CA GLU A 228 3.61 -16.72 7.77
C GLU A 228 4.37 -15.87 8.80
N ASP A 229 5.56 -16.33 9.21
CA ASP A 229 6.38 -15.69 10.25
C ASP A 229 6.60 -14.19 9.99
N TYR A 230 6.84 -13.79 8.73
CA TYR A 230 7.05 -12.38 8.40
C TYR A 230 5.81 -11.51 8.59
N HIS A 231 4.59 -12.07 8.49
CA HIS A 231 3.37 -11.34 8.80
C HIS A 231 3.26 -11.06 10.30
N ILE A 232 3.61 -12.06 11.12
CA ILE A 232 3.61 -11.93 12.59
C ILE A 232 4.62 -10.87 13.01
N VAL A 233 5.83 -10.90 12.43
CA VAL A 233 6.87 -9.89 12.70
C VAL A 233 6.44 -8.50 12.20
N SER A 234 5.74 -8.41 11.06
CA SER A 234 5.17 -7.14 10.58
C SER A 234 4.15 -6.53 11.56
N ILE A 235 3.24 -7.35 12.08
CA ILE A 235 2.26 -6.93 13.10
C ILE A 235 2.97 -6.47 14.37
N PHE A 236 3.99 -7.22 14.80
CA PHE A 236 4.79 -6.84 15.97
C PHE A 236 5.47 -5.48 15.79
N TYR A 237 6.18 -5.27 14.67
CA TYR A 237 6.79 -3.97 14.35
C TYR A 237 5.76 -2.85 14.29
N PHE A 238 4.61 -3.10 13.67
CA PHE A 238 3.52 -2.14 13.62
C PHE A 238 3.07 -1.72 15.02
N ILE A 239 2.76 -2.67 15.91
CA ILE A 239 2.30 -2.37 17.28
C ILE A 239 3.35 -1.58 18.06
N VAL A 240 4.61 -2.03 18.04
CA VAL A 240 5.70 -1.38 18.79
C VAL A 240 5.92 0.05 18.31
N ILE A 241 6.05 0.24 17.00
CA ILE A 241 6.33 1.57 16.42
C ILE A 241 5.10 2.48 16.54
N PHE A 242 3.89 1.95 16.37
CA PHE A 242 2.66 2.72 16.58
C PHE A 242 2.55 3.23 18.02
N CYS A 243 2.73 2.35 19.02
CA CYS A 243 2.68 2.74 20.43
C CYS A 243 3.78 3.76 20.77
N MET A 244 5.01 3.54 20.30
CA MET A 244 6.11 4.49 20.47
C MET A 244 5.80 5.85 19.84
N SER A 245 5.28 5.85 18.61
CA SER A 245 4.91 7.06 17.88
C SER A 245 3.77 7.82 18.57
N TYR A 246 2.76 7.10 19.06
CA TYR A 246 1.62 7.68 19.77
C TYR A 246 2.04 8.34 21.08
N LEU A 247 2.82 7.64 21.90
CA LEU A 247 3.31 8.17 23.18
C LEU A 247 4.19 9.40 22.98
N ASN A 248 5.08 9.36 21.98
CA ASN A 248 5.95 10.48 21.67
C ASN A 248 5.15 11.70 21.19
N PHE A 249 4.17 11.50 20.31
CA PHE A 249 3.33 12.59 19.79
C PHE A 249 2.47 13.25 20.88
N THR A 250 1.87 12.43 21.75
CA THR A 250 0.97 12.93 22.80
C THR A 250 1.72 13.64 23.92
N LYS A 251 2.87 13.11 24.35
CA LYS A 251 3.60 13.63 25.52
C LYS A 251 4.63 14.71 25.19
N SER A 252 5.35 14.59 24.07
CA SER A 252 6.57 15.38 23.84
C SER A 252 6.49 16.34 22.65
N TYR A 253 5.54 16.17 21.73
CA TYR A 253 5.53 16.92 20.49
C TYR A 253 4.84 18.29 20.65
N ASN A 254 5.61 19.36 20.41
CA ASN A 254 5.17 20.75 20.55
C ASN A 254 5.25 21.57 19.25
N GLY A 255 5.61 20.95 18.11
CA GLY A 255 5.71 21.57 16.78
C GLY A 255 7.10 22.06 16.39
#